data_AF-A0A0H4BVB7-F1
#
_entry.id   AF-A0A0H4BVB7-F1
#
_cell.length_a   1.000
_cell.length_b   1.000
_cell.length_c   1.000
_cell.angle_alpha   90.00
_cell.angle_beta   90.00
_cell.angle_gamma   90.00
#
_symmetry.space_group_name_H-M   'P 1'
#
loop_
_entity.id
_entity.type
_entity.pdbx_description
1 polymer ?
#
loop_
_entity_poly.entity_id
_entity_poly.type
_entity_poly.pdbx_seq_one_letter_code
_entity_poly.pdbx_strand_id
1 'polypeptide(L)'
;MTACAIEPPSTEGADGVPGAGCVITADGAYAARLARDGDSWFPERWTLDGPEPYAVPLPGNQPEEPGTEVQPMGDGRVLIHRLVAGRHAFALLYPTGPGTGELPLGAVECPEPGTRLFLLPPAPGGVRAYALAVGPRSSVVWLVAGGAFGPERLAEVPGRCSGGVWLDRAGRMLALDRELGGRTKTVVVDLERAEVSPLLQIADGSDDRLLLADPDSGLLLISSDAPCPGQERLGWGVLGSTLPVRFPECLRVRECAVTPFAIQPGQALMPENCAVGLRIDGTFGTWVGTWRPAERRVRHLPAPEGWLAGAGVWTRDGVLRLPYATETTPCGVSDLTAPAGPARDGVPPDVRGPAGPARDGGSDRVSEAGRPAAEAGPSVPEAGPPVPEAGPSASEAGPSASEAGPSASEAGASVPESGARGPESRGPGTEAGAPTRAEPGPPVRAEPGPPVRVVTRPVPLQQAPLGRLVTN
;
A
#
# COMPACT_ATOMS: atom_id res chain seq x y z
N MET A 1 -8.02 -8.74 54.80
CA MET A 1 -8.63 -8.15 53.60
C MET A 1 -7.54 -7.43 52.85
N THR A 2 -6.98 -8.07 51.83
CA THR A 2 -5.88 -7.54 51.02
C THR A 2 -6.39 -7.51 49.60
N ALA A 3 -6.73 -6.30 49.14
CA ALA A 3 -7.27 -6.08 47.80
C ALA A 3 -6.12 -6.19 46.78
N CYS A 4 -6.24 -7.13 45.85
CA CYS A 4 -5.41 -7.21 44.67
C CYS A 4 -5.95 -6.19 43.65
N ALA A 5 -5.15 -5.17 43.33
CA ALA A 5 -5.39 -4.31 42.18
C ALA A 5 -4.86 -5.03 40.92
N ILE A 6 -5.77 -5.34 39.99
CA ILE A 6 -5.41 -5.84 38.66
C ILE A 6 -5.34 -4.60 37.77
N GLU A 7 -4.12 -4.20 37.41
CA GLU A 7 -3.88 -3.25 36.33
C GLU A 7 -4.28 -3.91 34.99
N PRO A 8 -5.07 -3.24 34.13
CA PRO A 8 -5.34 -3.75 32.80
C PRO A 8 -4.09 -3.63 31.92
N PRO A 9 -3.83 -4.57 31.01
CA PRO A 9 -2.71 -4.49 30.09
C PRO A 9 -2.90 -3.28 29.17
N SER A 10 -1.93 -2.38 29.21
CA SER A 10 -1.75 -1.29 28.27
C SER A 10 -1.65 -1.86 26.85
N THR A 11 -2.61 -1.49 26.01
CA THR A 11 -2.52 -1.59 24.56
C THR A 11 -1.44 -0.60 24.09
N GLU A 12 -0.18 -1.05 24.13
CA GLU A 12 0.89 -0.40 23.39
C GLU A 12 0.58 -0.54 21.89
N GLY A 13 -0.02 0.53 21.37
CA GLY A 13 -0.10 0.75 19.93
C GLY A 13 1.30 0.94 19.37
N ALA A 14 1.58 0.26 18.26
CA ALA A 14 2.42 0.77 17.19
C ALA A 14 3.81 1.35 17.57
N ASP A 15 4.52 0.71 18.49
CA ASP A 15 5.99 0.87 18.65
C ASP A 15 6.72 -0.44 18.26
N GLY A 16 6.22 -1.11 17.22
CA GLY A 16 7.07 -1.98 16.43
C GLY A 16 7.98 -1.09 15.60
N VAL A 17 9.28 -1.04 15.93
CA VAL A 17 10.31 -0.57 15.00
C VAL A 17 9.94 -1.10 13.61
N PRO A 18 9.81 -0.27 12.54
CA PRO A 18 9.70 -0.79 11.19
C PRO A 18 11.01 -1.52 10.89
N GLY A 19 11.08 -2.80 11.26
CA GLY A 19 12.28 -3.59 11.16
C GLY A 19 12.55 -3.81 9.69
N ALA A 20 13.47 -3.04 9.11
CA ALA A 20 14.20 -3.32 7.87
C ALA A 20 13.41 -4.16 6.86
N GLY A 21 12.17 -3.76 6.56
CA GLY A 21 11.25 -4.53 5.75
C GLY A 21 11.70 -4.51 4.30
N CYS A 22 11.49 -5.62 3.60
CA CYS A 22 11.62 -5.63 2.14
C CYS A 22 10.33 -5.08 1.54
N VAL A 23 10.43 -3.88 0.95
CA VAL A 23 9.31 -3.23 0.27
C VAL A 23 9.40 -3.57 -1.20
N ILE A 24 8.30 -4.04 -1.81
CA ILE A 24 8.24 -4.47 -3.21
C ILE A 24 7.33 -3.52 -3.99
N THR A 25 7.70 -3.16 -5.22
CA THR A 25 6.82 -2.41 -6.13
C THR A 25 5.52 -3.17 -6.42
N ALA A 26 4.45 -2.46 -6.77
CA ALA A 26 3.14 -3.07 -6.98
C ALA A 26 3.12 -4.12 -8.12
N ASP A 27 3.99 -3.97 -9.12
CA ASP A 27 4.19 -4.92 -10.21
C ASP A 27 5.08 -6.12 -9.84
N GLY A 28 5.72 -6.09 -8.66
CA GLY A 28 6.62 -7.13 -8.20
C GLY A 28 8.02 -7.10 -8.82
N ALA A 29 8.35 -6.08 -9.64
CA ALA A 29 9.61 -6.06 -10.40
C ALA A 29 10.82 -5.68 -9.55
N TYR A 30 10.66 -4.72 -8.64
CA TYR A 30 11.74 -4.22 -7.80
C TYR A 30 11.41 -4.33 -6.33
N ALA A 31 12.44 -4.49 -5.50
CA ALA A 31 12.32 -4.32 -4.06
C ALA A 31 13.46 -3.47 -3.50
N ALA A 32 13.24 -2.89 -2.33
CA ALA A 32 14.27 -2.21 -1.57
C ALA A 32 14.19 -2.61 -0.11
N ARG A 33 15.35 -2.65 0.55
CA ARG A 33 15.46 -2.88 2.00
C ARG A 33 16.71 -2.21 2.55
N LEU A 34 16.77 -2.05 3.86
CA LEU A 34 18.02 -1.79 4.56
C LEU A 34 18.67 -3.13 4.92
N ALA A 35 19.89 -3.35 4.45
CA ALA A 35 20.73 -4.49 4.79
C ALA A 35 21.81 -4.07 5.81
N ARG A 36 22.35 -5.04 6.55
CA ARG A 36 23.43 -4.80 7.51
C ARG A 36 24.76 -5.27 6.96
N ASP A 37 25.79 -4.47 7.14
CA ASP A 37 27.20 -4.88 7.07
C ASP A 37 27.85 -4.54 8.42
N GLY A 38 28.10 -5.58 9.22
CA GLY A 38 28.45 -5.44 10.64
C GLY A 38 27.40 -4.63 11.42
N ASP A 39 27.83 -3.49 11.97
CA ASP A 39 26.97 -2.58 12.74
C ASP A 39 26.35 -1.46 11.89
N SER A 40 26.67 -1.41 10.59
CA SER A 40 26.19 -0.36 9.68
C SER A 40 25.01 -0.84 8.84
N TRP A 41 24.03 0.05 8.64
CA TRP A 41 22.96 -0.17 7.68
C TRP A 41 23.31 0.47 6.34
N PHE A 42 22.92 -0.20 5.25
CA PHE A 42 23.02 0.35 3.90
C PHE A 42 21.77 -0.02 3.07
N PRO A 43 21.34 0.84 2.13
CA PRO A 43 20.25 0.53 1.22
C PRO A 43 20.65 -0.54 0.21
N GLU A 44 19.73 -1.45 -0.08
CA GLU A 44 19.91 -2.50 -1.07
C GLU A 44 18.71 -2.51 -2.01
N ARG A 45 18.99 -2.58 -3.31
CA ARG A 45 17.97 -2.66 -4.37
C ARG A 45 17.95 -4.06 -4.95
N TRP A 46 16.78 -4.65 -5.05
CA TRP A 46 16.56 -5.97 -5.64
C TRP A 46 15.81 -5.84 -6.97
N THR A 47 16.18 -6.67 -7.92
CA THR A 47 15.42 -6.92 -9.17
C THR A 47 14.91 -8.35 -9.11
N LEU A 48 13.59 -8.52 -9.26
CA LEU A 48 12.88 -9.78 -8.97
C LEU A 48 12.16 -10.38 -10.19
N ASP A 49 11.94 -9.58 -11.23
CA ASP A 49 11.26 -9.97 -12.48
C ASP A 49 12.18 -10.61 -13.52
N GLY A 50 13.49 -10.58 -13.29
CA GLY A 50 14.49 -11.28 -14.09
C GLY A 50 14.44 -12.82 -13.93
N PRO A 51 15.11 -13.56 -14.83
CA PRO A 51 15.23 -15.01 -14.72
C PRO A 51 15.97 -15.45 -13.44
N GLU A 52 16.90 -14.63 -12.97
CA GLU A 52 17.60 -14.80 -11.70
C GLU A 52 17.46 -13.49 -10.90
N PRO A 53 16.88 -13.54 -9.68
CA PRO A 53 16.80 -12.36 -8.83
C PRO A 53 18.21 -11.96 -8.38
N TYR A 54 18.45 -10.66 -8.29
CA TYR A 54 19.73 -10.15 -7.83
C TYR A 54 19.57 -8.88 -7.02
N ALA A 55 20.53 -8.65 -6.12
CA ALA A 55 20.60 -7.45 -5.30
C ALA A 55 21.80 -6.60 -5.71
N VAL A 56 21.64 -5.28 -5.62
CA VAL A 56 22.68 -4.29 -5.81
C VAL A 56 22.78 -3.48 -4.51
N PRO A 57 23.89 -3.55 -3.77
CA PRO A 57 24.12 -2.69 -2.62
C PRO A 57 24.26 -1.25 -3.11
N LEU A 58 23.67 -0.31 -2.39
CA LEU A 58 23.72 1.12 -2.67
C LEU A 58 24.35 1.87 -1.48
N PRO A 59 25.63 1.59 -1.14
CA PRO A 59 26.29 2.26 -0.03
C PRO A 59 26.35 3.77 -0.28
N GLY A 60 25.88 4.56 0.69
CA GLY A 60 26.07 6.00 0.69
C GLY A 60 27.49 6.39 1.10
N ASN A 61 27.73 7.69 1.26
CA ASN A 61 28.99 8.21 1.81
C ASN A 61 29.10 8.03 3.34
N GLN A 62 28.06 7.50 3.97
CA GLN A 62 27.94 7.27 5.40
C GLN A 62 27.01 6.06 5.65
N PRO A 63 27.14 5.38 6.80
CA PRO A 63 26.15 4.42 7.27
C PRO A 63 24.77 5.06 7.44
N GLU A 64 23.72 4.26 7.27
CA GLU A 64 22.35 4.70 7.52
C GLU A 64 21.98 4.57 9.01
N GLU A 65 21.31 5.59 9.53
CA GLU A 65 20.89 5.66 10.93
C GLU A 65 19.60 4.84 11.17
N PRO A 66 19.37 4.36 12.40
CA PRO A 66 18.08 3.80 12.79
C PRO A 66 16.92 4.77 12.50
N GLY A 67 15.88 4.28 11.82
CA GLY A 67 14.74 5.11 11.39
C GLY A 67 14.84 5.64 9.95
N THR A 68 15.92 5.31 9.23
CA THR A 68 15.96 5.46 7.77
C THR A 68 14.92 4.55 7.12
N GLU A 69 14.20 5.06 6.12
CA GLU A 69 13.24 4.27 5.35
C GLU A 69 13.66 4.24 3.87
N VAL A 70 13.41 3.10 3.21
CA VAL A 70 13.70 2.92 1.78
C VAL A 70 12.50 2.35 1.05
N GLN A 71 12.33 2.78 -0.20
CA GLN A 71 11.24 2.34 -1.06
C GLN A 71 11.72 2.21 -2.52
N PRO A 72 11.44 1.09 -3.21
CA PRO A 72 11.79 0.96 -4.62
C PRO A 72 10.88 1.84 -5.50
N MET A 73 11.46 2.39 -6.57
CA MET A 73 10.74 3.04 -7.67
C MET A 73 10.61 2.07 -8.85
N GLY A 74 9.60 2.26 -9.71
CA GLY A 74 9.35 1.39 -10.87
C GLY A 74 10.41 1.47 -11.97
N ASP A 75 11.29 2.47 -11.91
CA ASP A 75 12.45 2.60 -12.80
C ASP A 75 13.73 1.96 -12.24
N GLY A 76 13.62 1.25 -11.10
CA GLY A 76 14.75 0.62 -10.46
C GLY A 76 15.66 1.57 -9.68
N ARG A 77 15.24 2.79 -9.35
CA ARG A 77 15.88 3.62 -8.32
C ARG A 77 15.30 3.29 -6.94
N VAL A 78 15.98 3.74 -5.88
CA VAL A 78 15.51 3.59 -4.49
C VAL A 78 15.31 4.97 -3.88
N LEU A 79 14.08 5.28 -3.47
CA LEU A 79 13.82 6.43 -2.61
C LEU A 79 14.34 6.12 -1.20
N ILE A 80 15.12 7.04 -0.65
CA ILE A 80 15.55 7.02 0.74
C ILE A 80 14.99 8.23 1.48
N HIS A 81 14.50 7.98 2.69
CA HIS A 81 14.03 8.97 3.64
C HIS A 81 14.91 8.96 4.89
N ARG A 82 15.43 10.13 5.26
CA ARG A 82 16.31 10.32 6.42
C ARG A 82 15.82 11.46 7.29
N LEU A 83 16.03 11.36 8.61
CA LEU A 83 15.86 12.48 9.54
C LEU A 83 17.20 13.18 9.75
N VAL A 84 17.37 14.37 9.17
CA VAL A 84 18.63 15.13 9.20
C VAL A 84 18.38 16.49 9.86
N ALA A 85 19.02 16.75 10.99
CA ALA A 85 18.90 18.00 11.76
C ALA A 85 17.43 18.42 12.00
N GLY A 86 16.55 17.47 12.29
CA GLY A 86 15.12 17.70 12.54
C GLY A 86 14.26 17.87 11.28
N ARG A 87 14.81 17.66 10.08
CA ARG A 87 14.10 17.70 8.80
C ARG A 87 14.01 16.31 8.17
N HIS A 88 12.89 16.00 7.55
CA HIS A 88 12.70 14.76 6.81
C HIS A 88 13.21 14.95 5.38
N ALA A 89 14.41 14.50 5.09
CA ALA A 89 15.07 14.63 3.80
C ALA A 89 14.82 13.41 2.90
N PHE A 90 14.65 13.65 1.61
CA PHE A 90 14.39 12.63 0.59
C PHE A 90 15.41 12.70 -0.54
N ALA A 91 15.86 11.53 -1.01
CA ALA A 91 16.74 11.42 -2.17
C ALA A 91 16.47 10.14 -2.97
N LEU A 92 16.81 10.13 -4.25
CA LEU A 92 16.81 8.93 -5.09
C LEU A 92 18.24 8.40 -5.21
N LEU A 93 18.41 7.13 -4.83
CA LEU A 93 19.63 6.37 -4.98
C LEU A 93 19.59 5.57 -6.28
N TYR A 94 20.71 5.54 -6.98
CA TYR A 94 20.89 4.77 -8.21
C TYR A 94 22.33 4.26 -8.32
N PRO A 95 22.55 3.09 -8.91
CA PRO A 95 23.90 2.54 -9.05
C PRO A 95 24.74 3.39 -10.02
N THR A 96 25.97 3.71 -9.63
CA THR A 96 26.97 4.43 -10.45
C THR A 96 28.30 3.69 -10.47
N GLY A 97 28.36 2.58 -11.22
CA GLY A 97 29.56 1.74 -11.26
C GLY A 97 29.88 1.17 -9.87
N PRO A 98 31.06 1.45 -9.27
CA PRO A 98 31.41 0.96 -7.94
C PRO A 98 30.72 1.72 -6.79
N GLY A 99 29.99 2.82 -7.08
CA GLY A 99 29.38 3.67 -6.08
C GLY A 99 27.87 3.82 -6.23
N THR A 100 27.32 4.73 -5.43
CA THR A 100 25.91 5.11 -5.44
C THR A 100 25.79 6.57 -5.82
N GLY A 101 25.03 6.85 -6.87
CA GLY A 101 24.58 8.20 -7.17
C GLY A 101 23.40 8.55 -6.28
N GLU A 102 23.40 9.77 -5.74
CA GLU A 102 22.31 10.29 -4.91
C GLU A 102 21.77 11.58 -5.55
N LEU A 103 20.46 11.61 -5.80
CA LEU A 103 19.74 12.77 -6.31
C LEU A 103 18.82 13.32 -5.20
N PRO A 104 19.20 14.43 -4.54
CA PRO A 104 18.35 15.04 -3.52
C PRO A 104 17.02 15.53 -4.13
N LEU A 105 15.91 15.21 -3.46
CA LEU A 105 14.58 15.67 -3.84
C LEU A 105 14.10 16.85 -2.99
N GLY A 106 14.68 17.04 -1.81
CA GLY A 106 14.31 18.11 -0.88
C GLY A 106 13.96 17.56 0.50
N ALA A 107 13.39 18.40 1.36
CA ALA A 107 13.05 18.03 2.72
C ALA A 107 11.72 18.64 3.18
N VAL A 108 11.06 17.97 4.11
CA VAL A 108 9.86 18.43 4.81
C VAL A 108 10.20 18.78 6.25
N GLU A 109 9.75 19.96 6.69
CA GLU A 109 9.77 20.35 8.10
C GLU A 109 8.39 20.07 8.73
N CYS A 110 8.38 19.39 9.87
CA CYS A 110 7.17 19.16 10.64
C CYS A 110 7.19 20.09 11.88
N PRO A 111 6.46 21.22 11.85
CA PRO A 111 6.57 22.24 12.88
C PRO A 111 5.91 21.85 14.22
N GLU A 112 4.91 20.96 14.18
CA GLU A 112 4.21 20.52 15.39
C GLU A 112 5.05 19.46 16.13
N PRO A 113 5.43 19.69 17.40
CA PRO A 113 6.19 18.73 18.19
C PRO A 113 5.49 17.37 18.27
N GLY A 114 6.26 16.28 18.16
CA GLY A 114 5.73 14.91 18.19
C GLY A 114 5.13 14.42 16.87
N THR A 115 5.15 15.23 15.81
CA THR A 115 4.80 14.77 14.46
C THR A 115 5.81 13.71 14.00
N ARG A 116 5.31 12.55 13.59
CA ARG A 116 6.11 11.48 12.96
C ARG A 116 5.83 11.49 11.47
N LEU A 117 6.83 11.25 10.64
CA LEU A 117 6.68 11.10 9.19
C LEU A 117 7.26 9.76 8.76
N PHE A 118 6.52 9.03 7.92
CA PHE A 118 6.93 7.76 7.32
C PHE A 118 6.45 7.67 5.86
N LEU A 119 7.09 6.82 5.07
CA LEU A 119 6.72 6.54 3.68
C LEU A 119 5.42 5.71 3.64
N LEU A 120 4.52 6.09 2.73
CA LEU A 120 3.35 5.28 2.38
C LEU A 120 3.75 4.15 1.43
N PRO A 121 2.98 3.05 1.31
CA PRO A 121 3.32 1.95 0.42
C PRO A 121 3.53 2.38 -1.04
N PRO A 122 4.37 1.66 -1.83
CA PRO A 122 4.69 2.03 -3.21
C PRO A 122 3.44 2.31 -4.03
N ALA A 123 3.43 3.44 -4.74
CA ALA A 123 2.30 3.79 -5.59
C ALA A 123 2.19 2.78 -6.75
N PRO A 124 0.97 2.38 -7.18
CA PRO A 124 0.78 1.35 -8.20
C PRO A 124 1.46 1.65 -9.54
N GLY A 125 1.61 2.93 -9.90
CA GLY A 125 2.31 3.36 -11.11
C GLY A 125 3.84 3.37 -11.00
N GLY A 126 4.42 3.21 -9.82
CA GLY A 126 5.88 3.17 -9.61
C GLY A 126 6.66 4.47 -9.88
N VAL A 127 6.02 5.52 -10.40
CA VAL A 127 6.66 6.80 -10.75
C VAL A 127 6.60 7.83 -9.61
N ARG A 128 5.65 7.66 -8.67
CA ARG A 128 5.41 8.57 -7.55
C ARG A 128 5.61 7.86 -6.23
N ALA A 129 6.06 8.61 -5.23
CA ALA A 129 6.14 8.14 -3.85
C ALA A 129 5.54 9.18 -2.92
N TYR A 130 4.91 8.69 -1.85
CA TYR A 130 4.14 9.51 -0.92
C TYR A 130 4.60 9.26 0.51
N ALA A 131 4.43 10.25 1.36
CA ALA A 131 4.69 10.15 2.79
C ALA A 131 3.51 10.69 3.60
N LEU A 132 3.37 10.19 4.82
CA LEU A 132 2.34 10.63 5.75
C LEU A 132 3.01 11.26 6.98
N ALA A 133 2.76 12.55 7.19
CA ALA A 133 3.12 13.23 8.41
C ALA A 133 1.94 13.19 9.39
N VAL A 134 2.09 12.50 10.52
CA VAL A 134 1.04 12.29 11.52
C VAL A 134 1.29 13.18 12.72
N GLY A 135 0.54 14.26 12.80
CA GLY A 135 0.53 15.17 13.94
C GLY A 135 -0.43 14.71 15.05
N PRO A 136 -0.54 15.47 16.14
CA PRO A 136 -1.45 15.18 17.24
C PRO A 136 -2.93 15.35 16.87
N ARG A 137 -3.26 16.22 15.90
CA ARG A 137 -4.64 16.58 15.56
C ARG A 137 -5.01 16.36 14.09
N SER A 138 -4.03 16.32 13.20
CA SER A 138 -4.24 16.06 11.79
C SER A 138 -3.06 15.28 11.22
N SER A 139 -3.30 14.67 10.07
CA SER A 139 -2.30 13.97 9.27
C SER A 139 -2.23 14.59 7.88
N VAL A 140 -1.03 14.74 7.34
CA VAL A 140 -0.80 15.41 6.06
C VAL A 140 -0.14 14.43 5.10
N VAL A 141 -0.74 14.27 3.92
CA VAL A 141 -0.18 13.47 2.83
C VAL A 141 0.71 14.36 1.96
N TRP A 142 1.93 13.89 1.73
CA TRP A 142 2.94 14.54 0.90
C TRP A 142 3.25 13.69 -0.33
N LEU A 143 3.41 14.32 -1.49
CA LEU A 143 4.12 13.75 -2.63
C LEU A 143 5.61 14.04 -2.43
N VAL A 144 6.43 13.02 -2.28
CA VAL A 144 7.87 13.18 -1.97
C VAL A 144 8.79 12.82 -3.14
N ALA A 145 8.28 12.09 -4.14
CA ALA A 145 8.97 11.83 -5.41
C ALA A 145 7.98 11.80 -6.58
N GLY A 146 8.43 12.21 -7.76
CA GLY A 146 7.61 12.27 -8.98
C GLY A 146 6.74 13.53 -9.13
N GLY A 147 6.97 14.54 -8.26
CA GLY A 147 6.42 15.89 -8.38
C GLY A 147 7.30 16.81 -9.23
N ALA A 148 6.88 18.07 -9.39
CA ALA A 148 7.60 19.05 -10.21
C ALA A 148 8.75 19.70 -9.44
N PHE A 149 8.55 19.98 -8.14
CA PHE A 149 9.52 20.72 -7.33
C PHE A 149 9.59 20.18 -5.89
N GLY A 150 10.31 19.08 -5.71
CA GLY A 150 10.53 18.47 -4.39
C GLY A 150 9.26 18.05 -3.67
N PRO A 151 9.26 17.96 -2.32
CA PRO A 151 8.09 17.54 -1.57
C PRO A 151 6.90 18.51 -1.66
N GLU A 152 5.75 18.02 -2.07
CA GLU A 152 4.50 18.79 -2.26
C GLU A 152 3.43 18.32 -1.29
N ARG A 153 2.77 19.26 -0.59
CA ARG A 153 1.66 18.96 0.34
C ARG A 153 0.37 18.76 -0.46
N LEU A 154 -0.22 17.58 -0.39
CA LEU A 154 -1.41 17.24 -1.20
C LEU A 154 -2.72 17.37 -0.43
N ALA A 155 -2.82 16.78 0.76
CA ALA A 155 -4.07 16.72 1.49
C ALA A 155 -3.84 16.72 3.00
N GLU A 156 -4.81 17.24 3.75
CA GLU A 156 -4.84 17.19 5.20
C GLU A 156 -6.10 16.44 5.67
N VAL A 157 -5.89 15.46 6.52
CA VAL A 157 -6.93 14.62 7.11
C VAL A 157 -7.01 14.93 8.60
N PRO A 158 -8.16 15.37 9.13
CA PRO A 158 -8.34 15.53 10.57
C PRO A 158 -8.12 14.19 11.29
N GLY A 159 -7.53 14.21 12.48
CA GLY A 159 -7.21 13.01 13.25
C GLY A 159 -5.85 12.39 12.89
N ARG A 160 -5.52 11.29 13.57
CA ARG A 160 -4.25 10.57 13.38
C ARG A 160 -4.47 9.44 12.38
N CYS A 161 -3.72 9.44 11.30
CA CYS A 161 -3.86 8.45 10.24
C CYS A 161 -2.74 7.41 10.32
N SER A 162 -3.08 6.20 9.91
CA SER A 162 -2.17 5.06 9.80
C SER A 162 -2.55 4.20 8.58
N GLY A 163 -1.77 3.15 8.33
CA GLY A 163 -1.97 2.29 7.16
C GLY A 163 -1.57 2.99 5.87
N GLY A 164 -2.39 2.83 4.83
CA GLY A 164 -2.10 3.30 3.48
C GLY A 164 -2.38 2.21 2.48
N VAL A 165 -3.56 2.25 1.86
CA VAL A 165 -3.97 1.24 0.86
C VAL A 165 -4.45 1.95 -0.40
N TRP A 166 -3.84 1.62 -1.53
CA TRP A 166 -4.23 2.15 -2.83
C TRP A 166 -5.51 1.47 -3.33
N LEU A 167 -6.51 2.27 -3.72
CA LEU A 167 -7.81 1.79 -4.19
C LEU A 167 -7.97 1.84 -5.71
N ASP A 168 -6.99 2.38 -6.43
CA ASP A 168 -6.96 2.43 -7.89
C ASP A 168 -5.55 2.18 -8.42
N ARG A 169 -5.44 1.92 -9.72
CA ARG A 169 -4.15 1.76 -10.40
C ARG A 169 -3.46 3.09 -10.73
N ALA A 170 -4.20 4.20 -10.69
CA ALA A 170 -3.68 5.52 -11.01
C ALA A 170 -2.85 6.13 -9.87
N GLY A 171 -2.96 5.59 -8.65
CA GLY A 171 -2.37 6.16 -7.45
C GLY A 171 -3.07 7.46 -7.03
N ARG A 172 -4.38 7.58 -7.29
CA ARG A 172 -5.16 8.77 -6.91
C ARG A 172 -5.97 8.55 -5.63
N MET A 173 -6.62 7.40 -5.51
CA MET A 173 -7.47 7.09 -4.35
C MET A 173 -6.68 6.33 -3.29
N LEU A 174 -6.41 6.99 -2.16
CA LEU A 174 -5.65 6.44 -1.03
C LEU A 174 -6.56 6.24 0.19
N ALA A 175 -6.66 5.02 0.69
CA ALA A 175 -7.32 4.73 1.94
C ALA A 175 -6.36 4.88 3.13
N LEU A 176 -6.82 5.56 4.18
CA LEU A 176 -6.11 5.74 5.44
C LEU A 176 -7.00 5.36 6.62
N ASP A 177 -6.42 4.68 7.60
CA ASP A 177 -7.10 4.37 8.85
C ASP A 177 -6.97 5.56 9.80
N ARG A 178 -8.08 6.28 9.97
CA ARG A 178 -8.14 7.53 10.74
C ARG A 178 -8.67 7.27 12.14
N GLU A 179 -7.84 7.55 13.12
CA GLU A 179 -8.21 7.67 14.53
C GLU A 179 -8.76 9.08 14.80
N LEU A 180 -10.04 9.15 15.19
CA LEU A 180 -10.70 10.38 15.59
C LEU A 180 -11.73 10.08 16.69
N GLY A 181 -11.64 10.80 17.82
CA GLY A 181 -12.54 10.58 18.95
C GLY A 181 -12.36 9.22 19.63
N GLY A 182 -11.14 8.66 19.60
CA GLY A 182 -10.81 7.36 20.21
C GLY A 182 -11.31 6.16 19.41
N ARG A 183 -11.73 6.36 18.16
CA ARG A 183 -12.14 5.29 17.24
C ARG A 183 -11.39 5.41 15.93
N THR A 184 -11.00 4.26 15.38
CA THR A 184 -10.33 4.13 14.09
C THR A 184 -11.35 3.76 13.03
N LYS A 185 -11.45 4.55 11.97
CA LYS A 185 -12.28 4.29 10.78
C LYS A 185 -11.48 4.55 9.52
N THR A 186 -11.69 3.75 8.48
CA THR A 186 -11.02 4.01 7.19
C THR A 186 -11.72 5.11 6.40
N VAL A 187 -10.95 6.07 5.93
CA VAL A 187 -11.36 7.13 4.99
C VAL A 187 -10.61 6.98 3.67
N VAL A 188 -11.19 7.49 2.58
CA VAL A 188 -10.49 7.69 1.31
C VAL A 188 -10.10 9.15 1.17
N VAL A 189 -8.86 9.37 0.76
CA VAL A 189 -8.33 10.65 0.32
C VAL A 189 -8.21 10.61 -1.20
N ASP A 190 -8.94 11.49 -1.88
CA ASP A 190 -8.74 11.79 -3.29
C ASP A 190 -7.57 12.77 -3.41
N LEU A 191 -6.41 12.29 -3.84
CA LEU A 191 -5.18 13.09 -3.88
C LEU A 191 -5.19 14.17 -4.96
N GLU A 192 -6.06 14.06 -5.97
CA GLU A 192 -6.20 15.08 -7.02
C GLU A 192 -7.09 16.23 -6.54
N ARG A 193 -8.15 15.91 -5.79
CA ARG A 193 -9.13 16.89 -5.30
C ARG A 193 -8.87 17.38 -3.88
N ALA A 194 -7.93 16.74 -3.17
CA ALA A 194 -7.71 16.90 -1.73
C ALA A 194 -8.99 16.71 -0.89
N GLU A 195 -9.87 15.81 -1.33
CA GLU A 195 -11.17 15.53 -0.69
C GLU A 195 -11.08 14.27 0.16
N VAL A 196 -11.67 14.31 1.36
CA VAL A 196 -11.72 13.17 2.29
C VAL A 196 -13.15 12.67 2.40
N SER A 197 -13.36 11.39 2.15
CA SER A 197 -14.66 10.72 2.27
C SER A 197 -14.58 9.46 3.13
N PRO A 198 -15.64 9.06 3.84
CA PRO A 198 -15.63 7.81 4.59
C PRO A 198 -15.62 6.59 3.66
N LEU A 199 -14.87 5.54 4.02
CA LEU A 199 -14.86 4.25 3.32
C LEU A 199 -15.50 3.14 4.14
N LEU A 200 -15.00 2.93 5.36
CA LEU A 200 -15.31 1.76 6.17
C LEU A 200 -15.72 2.17 7.58
N GLN A 201 -16.99 1.93 7.90
CA GLN A 201 -17.60 2.16 9.22
C GLN A 201 -18.62 1.06 9.47
N ILE A 202 -18.19 -0.06 10.08
CA ILE A 202 -19.01 -1.26 10.24
C ILE A 202 -20.01 -1.08 11.40
N ALA A 203 -19.53 -0.59 12.56
CA ALA A 203 -20.37 -0.21 13.69
C ALA A 203 -19.84 1.05 14.37
N ASP A 204 -20.69 1.87 14.99
CA ASP A 204 -20.28 3.15 15.59
C ASP A 204 -19.16 2.99 16.63
N GLY A 205 -19.22 1.91 17.42
CA GLY A 205 -18.29 1.62 18.50
C GLY A 205 -17.10 0.73 18.13
N SER A 206 -16.99 0.29 16.87
CA SER A 206 -15.86 -0.57 16.45
C SER A 206 -14.64 0.23 16.05
N ASP A 207 -13.50 -0.44 16.02
CA ASP A 207 -12.33 -0.02 15.27
C ASP A 207 -12.32 -0.78 13.94
N ASP A 208 -12.29 -0.06 12.81
CA ASP A 208 -12.34 -0.64 11.47
C ASP A 208 -11.13 -0.16 10.66
N ARG A 209 -10.35 -1.11 10.15
CA ARG A 209 -9.11 -0.87 9.42
C ARG A 209 -9.09 -1.60 8.08
N LEU A 210 -8.57 -0.95 7.05
CA LEU A 210 -8.34 -1.58 5.75
C LEU A 210 -6.89 -2.05 5.67
N LEU A 211 -6.70 -3.36 5.51
CA LEU A 211 -5.38 -3.98 5.52
C LEU A 211 -4.79 -4.10 4.11
N LEU A 212 -5.60 -4.55 3.14
CA LEU A 212 -5.24 -4.65 1.73
C LEU A 212 -6.46 -4.42 0.85
N ALA A 213 -6.22 -3.98 -0.39
CA ALA A 213 -7.21 -3.92 -1.44
C ALA A 213 -6.60 -4.41 -2.75
N ASP A 214 -7.41 -5.04 -3.58
CA ASP A 214 -7.09 -5.27 -4.99
C ASP A 214 -8.11 -4.52 -5.86
N PRO A 215 -7.69 -3.46 -6.58
CA PRO A 215 -8.59 -2.64 -7.37
C PRO A 215 -9.18 -3.39 -8.58
N ASP A 216 -8.61 -4.52 -8.97
CA ASP A 216 -9.01 -5.30 -10.15
C ASP A 216 -10.24 -6.15 -9.86
N SER A 217 -10.22 -6.86 -8.74
CA SER A 217 -11.31 -7.69 -8.25
C SER A 217 -12.29 -6.92 -7.36
N GLY A 218 -11.85 -5.80 -6.78
CA GLY A 218 -12.55 -5.06 -5.74
C GLY A 218 -12.45 -5.72 -4.36
N LEU A 219 -11.64 -6.75 -4.16
CA LEU A 219 -11.48 -7.42 -2.87
C LEU A 219 -10.87 -6.46 -1.84
N LEU A 220 -11.48 -6.37 -0.66
CA LEU A 220 -10.97 -5.67 0.51
C LEU A 220 -10.70 -6.66 1.64
N LEU A 221 -9.53 -6.58 2.27
CA LEU A 221 -9.16 -7.30 3.50
C LEU A 221 -9.19 -6.32 4.67
N ILE A 222 -9.92 -6.67 5.72
CA ILE A 222 -10.32 -5.75 6.78
C ILE A 222 -9.95 -6.34 8.14
N SER A 223 -9.50 -5.50 9.07
CA SER A 223 -9.51 -5.82 10.51
C SER A 223 -10.64 -5.04 11.16
N SER A 224 -11.46 -5.71 11.96
CA SER A 224 -12.45 -5.02 12.79
C SER A 224 -12.86 -5.85 14.00
N ASP A 225 -13.14 -5.16 15.10
CA ASP A 225 -13.74 -5.73 16.31
C ASP A 225 -15.29 -5.63 16.31
N ALA A 226 -15.91 -5.12 15.26
CA ALA A 226 -17.38 -5.01 15.15
C ALA A 226 -18.13 -6.33 15.41
N PRO A 227 -17.64 -7.52 14.98
CA PRO A 227 -18.31 -8.79 15.28
C PRO A 227 -18.20 -9.20 16.75
N CYS A 228 -17.17 -8.72 17.46
CA CYS A 228 -16.87 -9.08 18.85
C CYS A 228 -16.06 -7.94 19.50
N PRO A 229 -16.71 -6.96 20.15
CA PRO A 229 -16.05 -5.77 20.67
C PRO A 229 -14.80 -6.08 21.51
N GLY A 230 -13.70 -5.36 21.23
CA GLY A 230 -12.40 -5.58 21.87
C GLY A 230 -11.62 -6.80 21.36
N GLN A 231 -12.14 -7.54 20.38
CA GLN A 231 -11.43 -8.63 19.70
C GLN A 231 -11.41 -8.39 18.19
N GLU A 232 -10.27 -7.87 17.71
CA GLU A 232 -9.99 -7.70 16.29
C GLU A 232 -10.16 -9.02 15.52
N ARG A 233 -10.88 -8.96 14.40
CA ARG A 233 -11.09 -10.09 13.49
C ARG A 233 -10.76 -9.70 12.07
N LEU A 234 -10.12 -10.62 11.36
CA LEU A 234 -9.97 -10.52 9.92
C LEU A 234 -11.30 -10.79 9.23
N GLY A 235 -11.66 -9.88 8.34
CA GLY A 235 -12.80 -9.99 7.47
C GLY A 235 -12.47 -9.59 6.04
N TRP A 236 -13.45 -9.73 5.16
CA TRP A 236 -13.34 -9.29 3.78
C TRP A 236 -14.66 -8.70 3.27
N GLY A 237 -14.53 -7.79 2.31
CA GLY A 237 -15.64 -7.13 1.63
C GLY A 237 -15.31 -6.88 0.16
N VAL A 238 -16.23 -6.21 -0.53
CA VAL A 238 -16.06 -5.83 -1.93
C VAL A 238 -16.25 -4.32 -2.04
N LEU A 239 -15.28 -3.64 -2.63
CA LEU A 239 -15.31 -2.19 -2.83
C LEU A 239 -16.57 -1.79 -3.61
N GLY A 240 -17.32 -0.80 -3.09
CA GLY A 240 -18.57 -0.32 -3.68
C GLY A 240 -19.78 -1.24 -3.49
N SER A 241 -19.63 -2.40 -2.85
CA SER A 241 -20.75 -3.31 -2.57
C SER A 241 -21.57 -2.86 -1.36
N THR A 242 -22.87 -3.14 -1.39
CA THR A 242 -23.79 -2.96 -0.25
C THR A 242 -23.88 -4.20 0.63
N LEU A 243 -23.21 -5.30 0.26
CA LEU A 243 -23.17 -6.51 1.05
C LEU A 243 -22.34 -6.30 2.33
N PRO A 244 -22.73 -6.90 3.47
CA PRO A 244 -21.99 -6.77 4.71
C PRO A 244 -20.60 -7.41 4.61
N VAL A 245 -19.66 -6.86 5.36
CA VAL A 245 -18.33 -7.45 5.58
C VAL A 245 -18.49 -8.83 6.21
N ARG A 246 -17.72 -9.80 5.72
CA ARG A 246 -17.76 -11.19 6.18
C ARG A 246 -16.54 -11.46 7.05
N PHE A 247 -16.73 -12.17 8.16
CA PHE A 247 -15.66 -12.53 9.10
C PHE A 247 -15.55 -14.06 9.23
N PRO A 248 -14.82 -14.74 8.33
CA PRO A 248 -14.68 -16.20 8.34
C PRO A 248 -13.91 -16.69 9.57
N GLU A 249 -14.48 -17.66 10.31
CA GLU A 249 -13.80 -18.24 11.49
C GLU A 249 -12.49 -18.96 11.10
N CYS A 250 -12.33 -19.40 9.85
CA CYS A 250 -11.10 -20.04 9.39
C CYS A 250 -9.88 -19.10 9.36
N LEU A 251 -10.08 -17.78 9.33
CA LEU A 251 -9.00 -16.80 9.44
C LEU A 251 -8.58 -16.57 10.89
N ARG A 252 -9.31 -17.12 11.86
CA ARG A 252 -8.95 -17.10 13.27
C ARG A 252 -8.08 -18.31 13.60
N VAL A 253 -6.78 -18.08 13.61
CA VAL A 253 -5.80 -19.06 14.07
C VAL A 253 -5.57 -18.81 15.56
N ARG A 254 -5.81 -19.81 16.41
CA ARG A 254 -5.71 -19.65 17.87
C ARG A 254 -4.28 -19.25 18.25
N GLU A 255 -4.16 -18.28 19.16
CA GLU A 255 -2.88 -17.82 19.72
C GLU A 255 -1.86 -17.36 18.65
N CYS A 256 -2.35 -16.97 17.48
CA CYS A 256 -1.52 -16.47 16.38
C CYS A 256 -2.04 -15.12 15.90
N ALA A 257 -1.12 -14.23 15.49
CA ALA A 257 -1.46 -13.05 14.71
C ALA A 257 -1.46 -13.45 13.22
N VAL A 258 -2.51 -13.05 12.50
CA VAL A 258 -2.65 -13.30 11.06
C VAL A 258 -2.62 -11.94 10.37
N THR A 259 -1.62 -11.72 9.51
CA THR A 259 -1.44 -10.45 8.79
C THR A 259 -1.44 -10.72 7.29
N PRO A 260 -2.45 -10.24 6.53
CA PRO A 260 -2.42 -10.34 5.09
C PRO A 260 -1.32 -9.43 4.52
N PHE A 261 -0.59 -9.91 3.52
CA PHE A 261 0.49 -9.13 2.90
C PHE A 261 0.45 -9.05 1.37
N ALA A 262 -0.34 -9.91 0.70
CA ALA A 262 -0.48 -9.87 -0.75
C ALA A 262 -1.85 -10.41 -1.20
N ILE A 263 -2.40 -9.85 -2.28
CA ILE A 263 -3.60 -10.36 -2.97
C ILE A 263 -3.21 -10.71 -4.41
N GLN A 264 -3.74 -11.83 -4.94
CA GLN A 264 -3.58 -12.24 -6.32
C GLN A 264 -4.25 -11.24 -7.27
N PRO A 265 -3.49 -10.56 -8.13
CA PRO A 265 -4.06 -9.65 -9.11
C PRO A 265 -4.71 -10.41 -10.28
N GLY A 266 -5.43 -9.67 -11.13
CA GLY A 266 -5.96 -10.21 -12.39
C GLY A 266 -7.23 -11.04 -12.27
N GLN A 267 -7.85 -11.14 -11.09
CA GLN A 267 -9.15 -11.78 -10.88
C GLN A 267 -10.29 -10.77 -11.11
N ALA A 268 -10.38 -10.24 -12.32
CA ALA A 268 -11.28 -9.13 -12.65
C ALA A 268 -12.73 -9.41 -12.22
N LEU A 269 -13.26 -8.56 -11.34
CA LEU A 269 -14.62 -8.65 -10.77
C LEU A 269 -14.95 -9.96 -10.02
N MET A 270 -13.95 -10.79 -9.69
CA MET A 270 -14.13 -12.10 -9.04
C MET A 270 -13.37 -12.15 -7.69
N PRO A 271 -13.74 -11.32 -6.70
CA PRO A 271 -13.02 -11.21 -5.43
C PRO A 271 -12.96 -12.54 -4.67
N GLU A 272 -13.97 -13.39 -4.80
CA GLU A 272 -14.00 -14.72 -4.17
C GLU A 272 -12.89 -15.67 -4.65
N ASN A 273 -12.34 -15.42 -5.84
CA ASN A 273 -11.30 -16.24 -6.44
C ASN A 273 -9.90 -15.72 -6.12
N CYS A 274 -9.71 -14.51 -5.58
CA CYS A 274 -8.37 -14.00 -5.29
C CYS A 274 -7.67 -14.85 -4.22
N ALA A 275 -6.47 -15.35 -4.51
CA ALA A 275 -5.60 -15.86 -3.47
C ALA A 275 -5.04 -14.72 -2.62
N VAL A 276 -4.91 -14.96 -1.32
CA VAL A 276 -4.37 -14.02 -0.34
C VAL A 276 -3.20 -14.69 0.36
N GLY A 277 -2.08 -14.00 0.43
CA GLY A 277 -0.91 -14.38 1.20
C GLY A 277 -1.04 -13.85 2.62
N LEU A 278 -0.85 -14.72 3.60
CA LEU A 278 -0.98 -14.42 5.03
C LEU A 278 0.36 -14.72 5.71
N ARG A 279 0.87 -13.79 6.51
CA ARG A 279 1.90 -14.06 7.51
C ARG A 279 1.18 -14.52 8.76
N ILE A 280 1.60 -15.65 9.32
CA ILE A 280 1.05 -16.17 10.57
C ILE A 280 2.18 -16.22 11.58
N ASP A 281 2.04 -15.44 12.63
CA ASP A 281 3.00 -15.32 13.72
C ASP A 281 2.42 -16.02 14.95
N GLY A 282 3.07 -17.09 15.41
CA GLY A 282 2.64 -17.87 16.57
C GLY A 282 3.80 -18.25 17.48
N THR A 283 3.50 -19.00 18.53
CA THR A 283 4.50 -19.46 19.53
C THR A 283 5.58 -20.37 18.94
N PHE A 284 5.31 -21.00 17.79
CA PHE A 284 6.24 -21.88 17.08
C PHE A 284 7.01 -21.17 15.95
N GLY A 285 6.97 -19.83 15.91
CA GLY A 285 7.62 -19.00 14.90
C GLY A 285 6.65 -18.45 13.86
N THR A 286 7.21 -18.02 12.73
CA THR A 286 6.48 -17.35 11.65
C THR A 286 6.45 -18.24 10.41
N TRP A 287 5.28 -18.38 9.79
CA TRP A 287 5.11 -19.15 8.55
C TRP A 287 4.10 -18.51 7.60
N VAL A 288 3.91 -19.12 6.43
CA VAL A 288 3.07 -18.59 5.35
C VAL A 288 1.71 -19.30 5.34
N GLY A 289 0.63 -18.54 5.31
CA GLY A 289 -0.72 -18.99 5.02
C GLY A 289 -1.15 -18.57 3.61
N THR A 290 -1.96 -19.38 2.96
CA THR A 290 -2.71 -18.99 1.76
C THR A 290 -4.20 -19.21 1.96
N TRP A 291 -5.01 -18.30 1.44
CA TRP A 291 -6.46 -18.33 1.59
C TRP A 291 -7.15 -17.72 0.37
N ARG A 292 -8.39 -18.12 0.10
CA ARG A 292 -9.27 -17.49 -0.91
C ARG A 292 -10.62 -17.21 -0.26
N PRO A 293 -11.33 -16.12 -0.59
CA PRO A 293 -12.62 -15.86 0.05
C PRO A 293 -13.71 -16.91 -0.25
N ALA A 294 -13.63 -17.62 -1.37
CA ALA A 294 -14.47 -18.80 -1.64
C ALA A 294 -14.13 -20.01 -0.75
N GLU A 295 -12.92 -20.08 -0.20
CA GLU A 295 -12.45 -21.19 0.64
C GLU A 295 -12.78 -20.98 2.12
N ARG A 296 -13.13 -22.07 2.80
CA ARG A 296 -13.43 -22.09 4.24
C ARG A 296 -12.26 -22.55 5.11
N ARG A 297 -11.04 -22.54 4.57
CA ARG A 297 -9.83 -22.99 5.27
C ARG A 297 -8.63 -22.15 4.86
N VAL A 298 -7.75 -21.87 5.81
CA VAL A 298 -6.40 -21.39 5.53
C VAL A 298 -5.52 -22.60 5.26
N ARG A 299 -4.69 -22.52 4.22
CA ARG A 299 -3.67 -23.53 3.93
C ARG A 299 -2.34 -23.03 4.48
N HIS A 300 -1.72 -23.83 5.34
CA HIS A 300 -0.47 -23.49 6.01
C HIS A 300 0.70 -24.10 5.24
N LEU A 301 1.70 -23.27 4.95
CA LEU A 301 2.92 -23.62 4.21
C LEU A 301 4.14 -23.23 5.05
N PRO A 302 5.21 -24.04 5.04
CA PRO A 302 6.47 -23.64 5.68
C PRO A 302 7.00 -22.37 5.00
N ALA A 303 7.49 -21.42 5.79
CA ALA A 303 8.24 -20.30 5.23
C ALA A 303 9.60 -20.80 4.70
N PRO A 304 10.08 -20.30 3.55
CA PRO A 304 11.44 -20.58 3.11
C PRO A 304 12.44 -20.03 4.12
N GLU A 305 13.60 -20.70 4.24
CA GLU A 305 14.68 -20.20 5.08
C GLU A 305 15.11 -18.79 4.63
N GLY A 306 15.30 -17.89 5.59
CA GLY A 306 15.65 -16.50 5.30
C GLY A 306 14.52 -15.65 4.71
N TRP A 307 13.26 -16.13 4.73
CA TRP A 307 12.11 -15.36 4.26
C TRP A 307 12.07 -13.97 4.91
N LEU A 308 11.95 -12.93 4.10
CA LEU A 308 11.73 -11.57 4.56
C LEU A 308 10.26 -11.45 4.99
N ALA A 309 9.98 -11.84 6.25
CA ALA A 309 8.65 -12.13 6.73
C ALA A 309 7.64 -10.98 6.53
N GLY A 310 6.57 -11.27 5.79
CA GLY A 310 5.55 -10.28 5.40
C GLY A 310 5.83 -9.59 4.07
N ALA A 311 6.94 -9.90 3.39
CA ALA A 311 7.16 -9.52 2.01
C ALA A 311 6.79 -10.67 1.06
N GLY A 312 6.14 -10.32 -0.04
CA GLY A 312 5.87 -11.22 -1.15
C GLY A 312 4.85 -10.64 -2.12
N VAL A 313 4.79 -11.22 -3.31
CA VAL A 313 3.88 -10.77 -4.37
C VAL A 313 3.23 -11.98 -5.03
N TRP A 314 1.94 -11.88 -5.34
CA TRP A 314 1.28 -12.86 -6.17
C TRP A 314 1.44 -12.50 -7.64
N THR A 315 1.80 -13.48 -8.46
CA THR A 315 1.65 -13.37 -9.91
C THR A 315 0.17 -13.49 -10.29
N ARG A 316 -0.18 -12.99 -11.47
CA ARG A 316 -1.53 -13.18 -12.04
C ARG A 316 -1.90 -14.66 -12.16
N ASP A 317 -0.92 -15.52 -12.44
CA ASP A 317 -1.09 -16.98 -12.59
C ASP A 317 -1.27 -17.73 -11.25
N GLY A 318 -1.22 -17.04 -10.11
CA GLY A 318 -1.45 -17.66 -8.80
C GLY A 318 -0.21 -18.35 -8.22
N VAL A 319 0.98 -17.79 -8.51
CA VAL A 319 2.24 -18.15 -7.84
C VAL A 319 2.56 -17.06 -6.82
N LEU A 320 2.74 -17.45 -5.56
CA LEU A 320 3.19 -16.54 -4.51
C LEU A 320 4.72 -16.54 -4.48
N ARG A 321 5.31 -15.40 -4.83
CA ARG A 321 6.75 -15.19 -4.84
C ARG A 321 7.18 -14.56 -3.52
N LEU A 322 8.09 -15.22 -2.81
CA LEU A 322 8.56 -14.82 -1.49
C LEU A 322 10.05 -14.48 -1.53
N PRO A 323 10.44 -13.20 -1.38
CA PRO A 323 11.85 -12.83 -1.30
C PRO A 323 12.47 -13.36 0.00
N TYR A 324 13.67 -13.90 -0.11
CA TYR A 324 14.43 -14.42 1.01
C TYR A 324 15.92 -14.07 0.89
N ALA A 325 16.59 -13.98 2.03
CA ALA A 325 18.03 -13.78 2.12
C ALA A 325 18.63 -14.74 3.16
N THR A 326 19.66 -15.48 2.77
CA THR A 326 20.46 -16.36 3.62
C THR A 326 21.95 -16.02 3.47
N GLU A 327 22.81 -16.63 4.30
CA GLU A 327 24.26 -16.45 4.18
C GLU A 327 24.81 -16.92 2.82
N THR A 328 24.21 -17.94 2.21
CA THR A 328 24.65 -18.49 0.91
C THR A 328 23.94 -17.85 -0.28
N THR A 329 22.74 -17.32 -0.06
CA THR A 329 21.91 -16.69 -1.09
C THR A 329 21.44 -15.32 -0.57
N PRO A 330 22.22 -14.24 -0.78
CA PRO A 330 21.92 -12.93 -0.20
C PRO A 330 20.67 -12.29 -0.82
N CYS A 331 20.27 -12.72 -2.02
CA CYS A 331 19.05 -12.32 -2.70
C CYS A 331 18.47 -13.53 -3.44
N GLY A 332 17.27 -13.95 -3.04
CA GLY A 332 16.55 -15.06 -3.66
C GLY A 332 15.05 -14.83 -3.64
N VAL A 333 14.34 -15.54 -4.51
CA VAL A 333 12.87 -15.57 -4.57
C VAL A 333 12.42 -17.01 -4.59
N SER A 334 11.59 -17.40 -3.61
CA SER A 334 10.99 -18.72 -3.54
C SER A 334 9.57 -18.65 -4.10
N ASP A 335 9.27 -19.53 -5.04
CA ASP A 335 7.94 -19.63 -5.63
C ASP A 335 7.11 -20.68 -4.89
N LEU A 336 5.96 -20.27 -4.37
CA LEU A 336 4.95 -21.15 -3.78
C LEU A 336 3.71 -21.13 -4.67
N THR A 337 3.48 -22.20 -5.42
CA THR A 337 2.25 -22.35 -6.17
C THR A 337 1.10 -22.65 -5.21
N ALA A 338 0.04 -21.83 -5.22
CA ALA A 338 -1.20 -22.25 -4.60
C ALA A 338 -1.74 -23.45 -5.39
N PRO A 339 -1.92 -24.65 -4.79
CA PRO A 339 -2.54 -25.74 -5.50
C PRO A 339 -3.94 -25.28 -5.92
N ALA A 340 -4.26 -25.38 -7.21
CA ALA A 340 -5.59 -25.08 -7.71
C ALA A 340 -6.64 -25.74 -6.80
N GLY A 341 -7.69 -25.01 -6.41
CA GLY A 341 -8.82 -25.61 -5.71
C GLY A 341 -9.31 -26.83 -6.48
N PRO A 342 -9.88 -27.86 -5.82
CA PRO A 342 -10.37 -29.02 -6.54
C PRO A 342 -11.35 -28.54 -7.62
N ALA A 343 -11.02 -28.81 -8.89
CA ALA A 343 -12.00 -28.81 -9.95
C ALA A 343 -13.15 -29.68 -9.44
N ARG A 344 -14.39 -29.20 -9.54
CA ARG A 344 -15.58 -29.96 -9.16
C ARG A 344 -15.43 -31.37 -9.72
N ASP A 345 -15.29 -32.34 -8.81
CA ASP A 345 -14.99 -33.72 -9.16
C ASP A 345 -15.95 -34.16 -10.26
N GLY A 346 -15.36 -34.50 -11.41
CA GLY A 346 -16.05 -35.24 -12.45
C GLY A 346 -16.63 -36.50 -11.82
N VAL A 347 -17.88 -36.77 -12.20
CA VAL A 347 -18.60 -38.01 -11.88
C VAL A 347 -17.64 -39.20 -11.97
N PRO A 348 -17.49 -40.01 -10.90
CA PRO A 348 -16.58 -41.14 -10.94
C PRO A 348 -17.02 -42.12 -12.04
N PRO A 349 -16.10 -42.69 -12.82
CA PRO A 349 -16.43 -43.68 -13.83
C PRO A 349 -16.97 -44.94 -13.16
N ASP A 350 -18.10 -45.41 -13.69
CA ASP A 350 -18.82 -46.61 -13.29
C ASP A 350 -17.88 -47.82 -13.25
N VAL A 351 -17.63 -48.34 -12.04
CA VAL A 351 -16.82 -49.53 -11.83
C VAL A 351 -17.67 -50.73 -12.25
N ARG A 352 -17.41 -51.23 -13.46
CA ARG A 352 -17.88 -52.54 -13.94
C ARG A 352 -17.49 -53.63 -12.93
N GLY A 353 -18.49 -54.15 -12.22
CA GLY A 353 -18.36 -55.39 -11.43
C GLY A 353 -18.17 -56.62 -12.34
N PRO A 354 -17.51 -57.69 -11.83
CA PRO A 354 -17.19 -58.86 -12.63
C PRO A 354 -18.39 -59.79 -12.81
N ALA A 355 -18.38 -60.49 -13.95
CA ALA A 355 -19.39 -61.43 -14.40
C ALA A 355 -19.54 -62.67 -13.50
N GLY A 356 -20.79 -63.08 -13.28
CA GLY A 356 -21.19 -64.38 -12.75
C GLY A 356 -22.46 -64.88 -13.49
N PRO A 357 -22.68 -66.20 -13.61
CA PRO A 357 -23.25 -66.81 -14.82
C PRO A 357 -24.78 -66.90 -14.86
N ALA A 358 -25.26 -67.05 -16.09
CA ALA A 358 -26.64 -67.16 -16.52
C ALA A 358 -27.43 -68.33 -15.89
N ARG A 359 -28.70 -68.06 -15.57
CA ARG A 359 -29.79 -69.05 -15.59
C ARG A 359 -31.08 -68.41 -16.09
N ASP A 360 -31.72 -69.13 -17.02
CA ASP A 360 -32.99 -68.87 -17.67
C ASP A 360 -34.17 -68.73 -16.70
N GLY A 361 -35.19 -67.96 -17.13
CA GLY A 361 -36.51 -67.92 -16.51
C GLY A 361 -37.38 -66.84 -17.14
N GLY A 362 -38.33 -67.24 -17.99
CA GLY A 362 -39.09 -66.36 -18.87
C GLY A 362 -40.33 -65.66 -18.28
N SER A 363 -40.93 -64.86 -19.16
CA SER A 363 -42.36 -64.50 -19.29
C SER A 363 -42.76 -63.03 -19.06
N ASP A 364 -43.28 -62.46 -20.16
CA ASP A 364 -44.41 -61.53 -20.33
C ASP A 364 -44.33 -60.08 -19.79
N ARG A 365 -44.22 -59.07 -20.67
CA ARG A 365 -45.30 -58.27 -21.34
C ARG A 365 -46.07 -57.41 -20.31
N VAL A 366 -46.20 -56.07 -20.38
CA VAL A 366 -46.84 -55.24 -21.43
C VAL A 366 -46.37 -53.76 -21.33
N SER A 367 -46.42 -53.09 -22.47
CA SER A 367 -46.11 -51.69 -22.83
C SER A 367 -47.05 -50.60 -22.29
N GLU A 368 -46.55 -49.35 -22.16
CA GLU A 368 -47.20 -48.08 -22.57
C GLU A 368 -46.18 -46.92 -22.48
N ALA A 369 -45.55 -46.47 -23.56
CA ALA A 369 -45.92 -45.39 -24.50
C ALA A 369 -45.77 -43.94 -23.96
N GLY A 370 -44.97 -43.13 -24.65
CA GLY A 370 -44.90 -41.67 -24.45
C GLY A 370 -43.59 -41.00 -24.90
N ARG A 371 -43.29 -40.97 -26.20
CA ARG A 371 -42.32 -40.03 -26.82
C ARG A 371 -43.07 -38.81 -27.36
N PRO A 372 -42.38 -37.66 -27.58
CA PRO A 372 -41.97 -37.31 -28.94
C PRO A 372 -40.49 -36.88 -28.99
N ALA A 373 -39.67 -37.43 -29.89
CA ALA A 373 -39.50 -37.11 -31.32
C ALA A 373 -38.52 -35.95 -31.53
N ALA A 374 -37.32 -36.32 -31.95
CA ALA A 374 -36.26 -35.46 -32.46
C ALA A 374 -36.45 -35.27 -33.98
N GLU A 375 -36.28 -34.04 -34.46
CA GLU A 375 -35.96 -33.78 -35.86
C GLU A 375 -34.47 -33.49 -36.00
N ALA A 376 -33.86 -34.19 -36.95
CA ALA A 376 -32.51 -33.92 -37.44
C ALA A 376 -32.62 -33.41 -38.88
N GLY A 377 -31.91 -32.32 -39.17
CA GLY A 377 -31.64 -31.82 -40.51
C GLY A 377 -30.21 -31.24 -40.55
N PRO A 378 -29.41 -31.48 -41.61
CA PRO A 378 -27.96 -31.32 -41.58
C PRO A 378 -27.51 -29.93 -42.03
N SER A 379 -26.46 -29.40 -41.40
CA SER A 379 -25.74 -28.21 -41.87
C SER A 379 -24.25 -28.52 -42.02
N VAL A 380 -23.79 -28.33 -43.25
CA VAL A 380 -22.44 -28.57 -43.78
C VAL A 380 -21.44 -27.55 -43.19
N PRO A 381 -20.16 -27.89 -42.94
CA PRO A 381 -19.17 -26.93 -42.48
C PRO A 381 -18.60 -26.14 -43.66
N GLU A 382 -18.76 -24.81 -43.65
CA GLU A 382 -18.04 -23.92 -44.56
C GLU A 382 -16.71 -23.52 -43.91
N ALA A 383 -15.62 -24.04 -44.48
CA ALA A 383 -14.26 -23.65 -44.15
C ALA A 383 -13.91 -22.36 -44.92
N GLY A 384 -13.78 -21.25 -44.20
CA GLY A 384 -13.13 -20.03 -44.69
C GLY A 384 -11.79 -19.83 -43.96
N PRO A 385 -10.68 -19.51 -44.65
CA PRO A 385 -9.39 -19.29 -44.02
C PRO A 385 -9.38 -17.91 -43.32
N PRO A 386 -8.77 -17.76 -42.13
CA PRO A 386 -8.47 -16.44 -41.60
C PRO A 386 -7.24 -15.87 -42.33
N VAL A 387 -7.49 -14.75 -43.01
CA VAL A 387 -6.51 -13.81 -43.56
C VAL A 387 -5.71 -13.20 -42.39
N PRO A 388 -4.36 -13.09 -42.46
CA PRO A 388 -3.60 -12.37 -41.46
C PRO A 388 -3.70 -10.86 -41.71
N GLU A 389 -4.34 -10.12 -40.81
CA GLU A 389 -4.19 -8.66 -40.78
C GLU A 389 -2.82 -8.31 -40.20
N ALA A 390 -1.92 -7.98 -41.12
CA ALA A 390 -0.75 -7.16 -40.85
C ALA A 390 -1.19 -5.69 -40.73
N GLY A 391 -0.84 -5.06 -39.61
CA GLY A 391 -0.91 -3.62 -39.38
C GLY A 391 0.29 -3.18 -38.53
N PRO A 392 0.83 -1.97 -38.73
CA PRO A 392 2.23 -1.81 -39.10
C PRO A 392 3.19 -1.57 -37.93
N SER A 393 4.36 -2.21 -38.01
CA SER A 393 5.59 -1.75 -37.38
C SER A 393 6.05 -0.45 -38.07
N ALA A 394 6.08 0.65 -37.32
CA ALA A 394 6.86 1.82 -37.69
C ALA A 394 8.18 1.79 -36.92
N SER A 395 9.20 1.32 -37.61
CA SER A 395 10.61 1.51 -37.29
C SER A 395 11.00 2.95 -37.61
N GLU A 396 11.25 3.78 -36.59
CA GLU A 396 11.93 5.05 -36.76
C GLU A 396 13.42 4.83 -36.44
N ALA A 397 14.21 4.77 -37.50
CA ALA A 397 15.67 4.75 -37.44
C ALA A 397 16.22 6.13 -37.86
N GLY A 398 16.91 6.79 -36.92
CA GLY A 398 17.97 7.77 -37.16
C GLY A 398 17.56 9.21 -37.52
N PRO A 399 18.47 10.21 -37.30
CA PRO A 399 19.91 10.01 -37.45
C PRO A 399 20.77 10.43 -36.25
N SER A 400 21.92 9.76 -36.18
CA SER A 400 23.12 10.21 -35.47
C SER A 400 23.64 11.53 -36.04
N ALA A 401 24.06 12.44 -35.17
CA ALA A 401 25.00 13.50 -35.49
C ALA A 401 26.05 13.58 -34.39
N SER A 402 27.23 13.06 -34.72
CA SER A 402 28.52 13.33 -34.08
C SER A 402 29.16 14.50 -34.83
N GLU A 403 29.56 15.58 -34.14
CA GLU A 403 30.72 16.46 -34.42
C GLU A 403 30.98 17.28 -33.13
N ALA A 404 32.10 17.05 -32.45
CA ALA A 404 33.34 17.84 -32.51
C ALA A 404 33.25 19.19 -31.78
N GLY A 405 34.07 19.35 -30.74
CA GLY A 405 34.13 20.55 -29.89
C GLY A 405 34.79 21.77 -30.55
N PRO A 406 35.05 22.82 -29.76
CA PRO A 406 36.45 23.22 -29.63
C PRO A 406 36.88 23.52 -28.19
N SER A 407 38.16 23.25 -27.95
CA SER A 407 38.96 23.78 -26.85
C SER A 407 39.42 25.22 -27.13
N ALA A 408 39.45 26.06 -26.10
CA ALA A 408 40.34 27.22 -25.92
C ALA A 408 40.26 27.62 -24.44
N SER A 409 41.21 27.23 -23.59
CA SER A 409 42.49 27.90 -23.28
C SER A 409 42.36 29.07 -22.29
N GLU A 410 42.84 28.78 -21.08
CA GLU A 410 43.50 29.62 -20.08
C GLU A 410 43.57 31.14 -20.27
N ALA A 411 43.15 31.87 -19.23
CA ALA A 411 43.83 33.08 -18.76
C ALA A 411 43.61 33.21 -17.25
N GLY A 412 44.70 33.10 -16.48
CA GLY A 412 44.70 33.34 -15.04
C GLY A 412 44.66 34.82 -14.69
N ALA A 413 44.29 35.11 -13.44
CA ALA A 413 44.94 36.10 -12.58
C ALA A 413 44.26 36.13 -11.20
N SER A 414 45.01 35.64 -10.21
CA SER A 414 45.36 36.35 -8.98
C SER A 414 44.27 36.95 -8.08
N VAL A 415 44.19 36.33 -6.90
CA VAL A 415 43.83 36.86 -5.58
C VAL A 415 44.41 38.27 -5.33
N PRO A 416 43.76 39.10 -4.49
CA PRO A 416 44.47 39.42 -3.26
C PRO A 416 43.62 39.26 -1.99
N GLU A 417 44.33 38.76 -1.00
CA GLU A 417 44.00 38.62 0.40
C GLU A 417 44.24 39.97 1.10
N SER A 418 43.26 40.43 1.88
CA SER A 418 43.44 41.30 3.06
C SER A 418 42.08 41.34 3.75
N GLY A 419 41.93 41.26 5.07
CA GLY A 419 42.83 41.37 6.18
C GLY A 419 41.93 41.70 7.37
N ALA A 420 42.07 40.94 8.44
CA ALA A 420 41.23 40.89 9.63
C ALA A 420 40.83 42.25 10.27
N ARG A 421 39.66 42.27 10.93
CA ARG A 421 39.46 42.44 12.41
C ARG A 421 38.09 43.05 12.74
N GLY A 422 37.27 42.32 13.52
CA GLY A 422 36.33 42.93 14.48
C GLY A 422 37.09 43.45 15.73
N PRO A 423 36.45 44.03 16.78
CA PRO A 423 35.15 43.58 17.31
C PRO A 423 34.17 44.68 17.86
N GLU A 424 32.93 44.24 18.07
CA GLU A 424 31.97 44.45 19.18
C GLU A 424 31.77 45.79 19.94
N SER A 425 30.49 46.23 19.91
CA SER A 425 29.59 46.61 21.03
C SER A 425 29.77 47.91 21.85
N ARG A 426 28.69 48.73 21.88
CA ARG A 426 27.96 49.27 23.06
C ARG A 426 27.10 50.49 22.68
N GLY A 427 25.79 50.45 22.96
CA GLY A 427 24.90 51.64 23.00
C GLY A 427 25.00 52.36 24.36
N PRO A 428 23.94 53.04 24.87
CA PRO A 428 22.88 53.86 24.25
C PRO A 428 22.91 55.32 24.79
N GLY A 429 22.02 56.21 24.34
CA GLY A 429 21.90 57.57 24.87
C GLY A 429 20.59 58.27 24.53
N THR A 430 20.00 58.91 25.53
CA THR A 430 18.59 59.26 25.73
C THR A 430 18.32 60.77 25.48
N GLU A 431 17.03 61.14 25.53
CA GLU A 431 16.43 62.48 25.78
C GLU A 431 16.08 63.33 24.55
N ALA A 432 15.05 64.19 24.56
CA ALA A 432 13.75 64.31 25.23
C ALA A 432 13.13 65.57 24.60
N GLY A 433 11.81 65.58 24.35
CA GLY A 433 11.12 66.78 23.86
C GLY A 433 9.63 66.53 23.56
N ALA A 434 8.79 66.72 24.57
CA ALA A 434 7.33 66.85 24.46
C ALA A 434 6.94 68.36 24.46
N PRO A 435 5.66 68.76 24.48
CA PRO A 435 4.48 68.37 23.69
C PRO A 435 3.76 69.60 23.07
N THR A 436 2.71 69.40 22.26
CA THR A 436 1.61 70.39 22.13
C THR A 436 0.28 69.65 21.99
N ARG A 437 -0.71 70.12 22.73
CA ARG A 437 -2.07 69.58 22.94
C ARG A 437 -3.10 70.53 22.32
N ALA A 438 -4.14 69.98 21.68
CA ALA A 438 -5.59 70.32 21.74
C ALA A 438 -6.28 69.97 20.39
N GLU A 439 -7.11 68.92 20.26
CA GLU A 439 -8.55 68.72 20.64
C GLU A 439 -9.56 69.09 19.50
N PRO A 440 -10.82 68.61 19.48
CA PRO A 440 -11.26 67.38 18.81
C PRO A 440 -12.41 67.56 17.77
N GLY A 441 -12.67 66.54 16.94
CA GLY A 441 -13.81 66.46 16.00
C GLY A 441 -14.82 65.34 16.35
N PRO A 442 -16.10 65.44 15.94
CA PRO A 442 -17.24 64.73 16.57
C PRO A 442 -17.44 63.28 16.09
N PRO A 443 -18.26 62.48 16.82
CA PRO A 443 -18.30 61.02 16.67
C PRO A 443 -19.25 60.57 15.55
N VAL A 444 -18.84 59.54 14.79
CA VAL A 444 -19.72 58.82 13.88
C VAL A 444 -19.94 57.40 14.41
N ARG A 445 -21.23 57.06 14.45
CA ARG A 445 -21.89 55.86 14.96
C ARG A 445 -21.22 54.53 14.58
N ALA A 446 -21.16 53.66 15.59
CA ALA A 446 -20.87 52.23 15.46
C ALA A 446 -21.96 51.50 14.65
N GLU A 447 -21.54 50.74 13.65
CA GLU A 447 -22.38 49.72 13.01
C GLU A 447 -22.33 48.41 13.82
N PRO A 448 -23.46 47.71 13.99
CA PRO A 448 -23.54 46.48 14.78
C PRO A 448 -22.93 45.30 14.02
N GLY A 449 -22.07 44.53 14.71
CA GLY A 449 -21.44 43.33 14.20
C GLY A 449 -22.42 42.20 13.82
N PRO A 450 -21.96 41.24 13.00
CA PRO A 450 -22.81 40.15 12.51
C PRO A 450 -23.25 39.21 13.64
N PRO A 451 -24.45 38.61 13.55
CA PRO A 451 -25.00 37.79 14.63
C PRO A 451 -24.25 36.46 14.80
N VAL A 452 -23.98 36.12 16.05
CA VAL A 452 -23.49 34.82 16.51
C VAL A 452 -24.46 33.72 16.05
N ARG A 453 -23.96 32.76 15.26
CA ARG A 453 -24.74 31.59 14.86
C ARG A 453 -24.97 30.67 16.07
N VAL A 454 -26.24 30.46 16.37
CA VAL A 454 -26.78 29.53 17.35
C VAL A 454 -26.34 28.10 17.01
N VAL A 455 -25.78 27.41 18.01
CA VAL A 455 -25.48 25.97 17.99
C VAL A 455 -26.81 25.23 17.84
N THR A 456 -27.07 24.70 16.65
CA THR A 456 -28.15 23.74 16.41
C THR A 456 -27.61 22.34 16.68
N ARG A 457 -28.09 21.71 17.75
CA ARG A 457 -27.91 20.27 18.02
C ARG A 457 -28.43 19.46 16.82
N PRO A 458 -27.69 18.47 16.29
CA PRO A 458 -28.27 17.55 15.31
C PRO A 458 -29.25 16.59 16.01
N VAL A 459 -30.49 16.59 15.53
CA VAL A 459 -31.51 15.56 15.78
C VAL A 459 -31.26 14.41 14.79
N PRO A 460 -31.44 13.13 15.16
CA PRO A 460 -31.08 11.99 14.32
C PRO A 460 -32.01 11.90 13.10
N LEU A 461 -31.44 11.84 11.90
CA LEU A 461 -32.19 11.59 10.66
C LEU A 461 -31.97 10.14 10.22
N GLN A 462 -32.95 9.31 10.56
CA GLN A 462 -33.22 8.06 9.86
C GLN A 462 -33.72 8.39 8.44
N GLN A 463 -33.12 7.69 7.46
CA GLN A 463 -33.61 7.43 6.10
C GLN A 463 -33.71 8.60 5.10
N ALA A 464 -32.79 8.59 4.11
CA ALA A 464 -33.09 8.96 2.72
C ALA A 464 -32.18 8.15 1.75
N PRO A 465 -32.64 7.81 0.52
CA PRO A 465 -32.04 6.79 -0.33
C PRO A 465 -30.91 7.31 -1.24
N LEU A 466 -30.03 6.38 -1.62
CA LEU A 466 -28.89 6.56 -2.53
C LEU A 466 -29.31 7.04 -3.94
N GLY A 467 -28.76 8.18 -4.36
CA GLY A 467 -28.84 8.70 -5.72
C GLY A 467 -27.53 8.55 -6.49
N ARG A 468 -27.48 7.54 -7.36
CA ARG A 468 -26.71 7.39 -8.62
C ARG A 468 -25.29 7.97 -8.71
N LEU A 469 -24.31 7.07 -8.73
CA LEU A 469 -23.02 7.23 -9.43
C LEU A 469 -23.02 6.30 -10.65
N VAL A 470 -23.33 6.84 -11.84
CA VAL A 470 -22.85 6.32 -13.14
C VAL A 470 -22.78 7.49 -14.12
N THR A 471 -21.60 7.66 -14.73
CA THR A 471 -21.26 7.97 -16.13
C THR A 471 -20.17 9.03 -16.29
N ASN A 472 -19.09 8.55 -16.94
CA ASN A 472 -17.93 9.18 -17.57
C ASN A 472 -16.73 9.54 -16.69
#